data_AF-A0A496S156-F1
#
_entry.id   AF-A0A496S156-F1
#
_cell.length_a   1.000
_cell.length_b   1.000
_cell.length_c   1.000
_cell.angle_alpha   90.00
_cell.angle_beta   90.00
_cell.angle_gamma   90.00
#
_symmetry.space_group_name_H-M   'P 1'
#
loop_
_entity.id
_entity.type
_entity.pdbx_description
1 polymer ?
#
loop_
_entity_poly.entity_id
_entity_poly.type
_entity_poly.pdbx_seq_one_letter_code
_entity_poly.pdbx_strand_id
1 'polypeptide(L)'
;MARKKKQWGLSMRKIREILRLGLQKGKCLREISRSCSIAYKTAGKYLRRAKEISLKYEQIEKMEDTELKRLLAKGRESEETRIRHILPKWCEERSRRQ
;
A
#
# COMPACT_ATOMS: atom_id res chain seq x y z
N MET A 1 28.02 -0.75 -9.88
CA MET A 1 26.67 -0.27 -10.28
C MET A 1 25.95 0.26 -9.05
N ALA A 2 25.91 1.58 -8.84
CA ALA A 2 25.24 2.18 -7.68
C ALA A 2 23.71 2.10 -7.85
N ARG A 3 23.06 1.18 -7.14
CA ARG A 3 21.59 1.15 -7.05
C ARG A 3 21.14 2.47 -6.42
N LYS A 4 20.62 3.41 -7.22
CA LYS A 4 20.00 4.66 -6.75
C LYS A 4 19.05 4.31 -5.59
N LYS A 5 19.36 4.76 -4.37
CA LYS A 5 18.45 4.70 -3.21
C LYS A 5 17.24 5.58 -3.53
N LYS A 6 16.28 5.00 -4.24
CA LYS A 6 15.08 5.71 -4.71
C LYS A 6 14.13 5.86 -3.52
N GLN A 7 14.27 7.00 -2.88
CA GLN A 7 13.51 7.49 -1.74
C GLN A 7 12.00 7.36 -1.93
N TRP A 8 11.31 7.13 -0.83
CA TRP A 8 9.86 7.06 -0.79
C TRP A 8 9.33 8.48 -0.82
N GLY A 9 8.60 8.85 -1.87
CA GLY A 9 7.98 10.18 -1.98
C GLY A 9 6.83 10.43 -0.99
N LEU A 10 6.58 9.52 -0.04
CA LEU A 10 5.51 9.60 0.94
C LEU A 10 6.06 9.47 2.37
N SER A 11 5.52 10.28 3.27
CA SER A 11 5.74 10.16 4.71
C SER A 11 5.15 8.85 5.24
N MET A 12 5.76 8.29 6.29
CA MET A 12 5.30 7.04 6.92
C MET A 12 3.90 7.14 7.50
N ARG A 13 3.49 8.33 7.92
CA ARG A 13 2.11 8.62 8.32
C ARG A 13 1.13 8.30 7.19
N LYS A 14 1.41 8.78 5.98
CA LYS A 14 0.57 8.50 4.79
C LYS A 14 0.57 7.02 4.43
N ILE A 15 1.72 6.34 4.53
CA ILE A 15 1.81 4.91 4.21
C ILE A 15 0.96 4.09 5.20
N ARG A 16 1.06 4.38 6.51
CA ARG A 16 0.23 3.73 7.53
C ARG A 16 -1.25 4.00 7.30
N GLU A 17 -1.62 5.22 6.91
CA GLU A 17 -3.00 5.55 6.62
C GLU A 17 -3.56 4.80 5.40
N ILE A 18 -2.78 4.68 4.32
CA ILE A 18 -3.15 3.85 3.15
C ILE A 18 -3.41 2.41 3.58
N LEU A 19 -2.49 1.84 4.38
CA LEU A 19 -2.59 0.46 4.85
C LEU A 19 -3.78 0.30 5.81
N ARG A 20 -4.07 1.29 6.65
CA ARG A 20 -5.26 1.33 7.50
C ARG A 20 -6.54 1.31 6.67
N LEU A 21 -6.68 2.24 5.75
CA LEU A 21 -7.89 2.38 4.95
C LEU A 21 -8.12 1.15 4.06
N GLY A 22 -7.05 0.58 3.50
CA GLY A 22 -7.14 -0.63 2.68
C GLY A 22 -7.34 -1.91 3.49
N LEU A 23 -6.57 -2.16 4.54
CA LEU A 23 -6.61 -3.44 5.28
C LEU A 23 -7.68 -3.46 6.38
N GLN A 24 -7.80 -2.39 7.17
CA GLN A 24 -8.77 -2.32 8.28
C GLN A 24 -10.17 -1.95 7.77
N LYS A 25 -10.25 -0.90 6.95
CA LYS A 25 -11.55 -0.41 6.44
C LYS A 25 -11.94 -1.00 5.10
N GLY A 26 -11.06 -1.74 4.41
CA GLY A 26 -11.33 -2.34 3.09
C GLY A 26 -11.82 -1.33 2.06
N LYS A 27 -11.30 -0.10 2.12
CA LYS A 27 -11.65 0.97 1.19
C LYS A 27 -11.02 0.74 -0.18
N CYS A 28 -11.70 1.24 -1.19
CA CYS A 28 -11.21 1.22 -2.57
C CYS A 28 -10.01 2.16 -2.76
N LEU A 29 -9.13 1.83 -3.72
CA LEU A 29 -7.96 2.67 -4.03
C LEU A 29 -8.34 4.11 -4.43
N ARG A 30 -9.50 4.31 -5.06
CA ARG A 30 -10.04 5.63 -5.39
C ARG A 30 -10.37 6.45 -4.14
N GLU A 31 -10.99 5.84 -3.14
CA GLU A 31 -11.28 6.50 -1.86
C GLU A 31 -10.01 6.83 -1.10
N ILE A 32 -9.06 5.87 -1.04
CA ILE A 32 -7.77 6.07 -0.38
C ILE A 32 -6.97 7.19 -1.06
N SER A 33 -7.00 7.22 -2.40
CA SER A 33 -6.40 8.28 -3.20
C SER A 33 -6.97 9.65 -2.86
N ARG A 34 -8.30 9.74 -2.70
CA ARG A 34 -9.02 10.94 -2.29
C ARG A 34 -8.69 11.38 -0.87
N SER A 35 -8.60 10.44 0.07
CA SER A 35 -8.29 10.74 1.48
C SER A 35 -6.83 11.11 1.72
N CYS A 36 -5.88 10.46 1.04
CA CYS A 36 -4.45 10.71 1.23
C CYS A 36 -3.84 11.71 0.22
N SER A 37 -4.61 12.20 -0.77
CA SER A 37 -4.13 13.01 -1.91
C SER A 37 -2.90 12.40 -2.58
N ILE A 38 -3.02 11.14 -2.99
CA ILE A 38 -1.95 10.39 -3.66
C ILE A 38 -2.49 9.68 -4.88
N ALA A 39 -1.62 9.36 -5.83
CA ALA A 39 -1.99 8.51 -6.96
C ALA A 39 -2.50 7.14 -6.47
N TYR A 40 -3.68 6.71 -6.94
CA TYR A 40 -4.24 5.38 -6.67
C TYR A 40 -3.26 4.25 -7.03
N LYS A 41 -2.41 4.46 -8.06
CA LYS A 41 -1.32 3.54 -8.44
C LYS A 41 -0.32 3.32 -7.31
N THR A 42 0.00 4.39 -6.59
CA THR A 42 0.93 4.36 -5.47
C THR A 42 0.31 3.61 -4.29
N ALA A 43 -0.95 3.90 -3.95
CA ALA A 43 -1.69 3.19 -2.91
C ALA A 43 -1.78 1.67 -3.19
N GLY A 44 -2.11 1.29 -4.43
CA GLY A 44 -2.20 -0.11 -4.84
C GLY A 44 -0.89 -0.89 -4.68
N LYS A 45 0.26 -0.28 -5.01
CA LYS A 45 1.58 -0.88 -4.79
C LYS A 45 1.84 -1.19 -3.32
N TYR A 46 1.53 -0.25 -2.42
CA TYR A 46 1.77 -0.45 -0.99
C TYR A 46 0.87 -1.54 -0.41
N LEU A 47 -0.40 -1.57 -0.83
CA LEU A 47 -1.35 -2.61 -0.39
C LEU A 47 -0.96 -3.99 -0.90
N ARG A 48 -0.53 -4.10 -2.17
CA ARG A 48 -0.07 -5.37 -2.74
C ARG A 48 1.15 -5.90 -1.99
N ARG A 49 2.13 -5.05 -1.69
CA ARG A 49 3.30 -5.43 -0.89
C ARG A 49 2.95 -5.83 0.52
N ALA A 50 2.08 -5.09 1.21
CA ALA A 50 1.64 -5.49 2.54
C ALA A 50 0.95 -6.86 2.52
N LYS A 51 0.19 -7.17 1.46
CA LYS A 51 -0.44 -8.47 1.25
C LYS A 51 0.57 -9.59 0.94
N GLU A 52 1.59 -9.32 0.12
CA GLU A 52 2.66 -10.29 -0.16
C GLU A 52 3.40 -10.71 1.10
N ILE A 53 3.62 -9.78 2.03
CA ILE A 53 4.27 -10.04 3.31
C ILE A 53 3.24 -10.50 4.37
N SER A 54 1.97 -10.70 3.97
CA SER A 54 0.82 -11.03 4.83
C SER A 54 0.72 -10.17 6.11
N LEU A 55 1.12 -8.90 6.02
CA LEU A 55 1.04 -7.97 7.14
C LEU A 55 -0.39 -7.47 7.33
N LYS A 56 -0.89 -7.59 8.56
CA LYS A 56 -2.13 -6.95 9.01
C LYS A 56 -1.83 -5.54 9.52
N TYR A 57 -2.81 -4.64 9.43
CA TYR A 57 -2.70 -3.28 9.97
C TYR A 57 -2.31 -3.27 11.47
N GLU A 58 -2.85 -4.19 12.26
CA GLU A 58 -2.53 -4.29 13.70
C GLU A 58 -1.05 -4.58 13.97
N GLN A 59 -0.38 -5.32 13.08
CA GLN A 59 1.06 -5.55 13.18
C GLN A 59 1.84 -4.34 12.71
N ILE A 60 1.37 -3.68 11.65
CA ILE A 60 1.98 -2.45 11.11
C ILE A 60 1.96 -1.32 12.15
N GLU A 61 0.87 -1.20 12.93
CA GLU A 61 0.72 -0.19 13.97
C GLU A 61 1.66 -0.41 15.15
N LYS A 62 1.94 -1.68 15.48
CA LYS A 62 2.90 -2.07 16.53
C LYS A 62 4.36 -2.03 16.06
N MET A 63 4.60 -1.99 14.74
CA MET A 63 5.93 -1.96 14.16
C MET A 63 6.50 -0.54 14.06
N GLU A 64 7.83 -0.46 14.18
CA GLU A 64 8.53 0.80 13.99
C GLU A 64 8.56 1.22 12.50
N ASP A 65 8.56 2.53 12.27
CA ASP A 65 8.53 3.13 10.94
C ASP A 65 9.70 2.69 10.05
N THR A 66 10.87 2.53 10.66
CA THR A 66 12.13 2.12 10.05
C THR A 66 12.08 0.67 9.56
N GLU A 67 11.48 -0.21 10.36
CA GLU A 67 11.39 -1.63 10.07
C GLU A 67 10.32 -1.93 9.02
N LEU A 68 9.14 -1.31 9.18
CA LEU A 68 8.10 -1.32 8.15
C LEU A 68 8.66 -0.81 6.82
N LYS A 69 9.53 0.22 6.90
CA LYS A 69 10.24 0.76 5.74
C LYS A 69 11.02 -0.31 5.01
N ARG A 70 11.83 -1.04 5.76
CA ARG A 70 12.73 -2.08 5.25
C ARG A 70 11.96 -3.24 4.61
N LEU A 71 10.86 -3.68 5.23
CA LEU A 71 10.03 -4.77 4.72
C LEU A 71 9.37 -4.43 3.38
N LEU A 72 8.70 -3.27 3.32
CA LEU A 72 8.07 -2.78 2.08
C LEU A 72 9.09 -2.44 0.99
N ALA A 73 10.34 -2.10 1.35
CA ALA A 73 11.42 -1.88 0.38
C ALA A 73 11.90 -3.19 -0.26
N LYS A 74 11.89 -4.31 0.49
CA LYS A 74 12.31 -5.63 0.00
C LYS A 74 11.37 -6.17 -1.09
N GLY A 75 10.07 -5.90 -0.98
CA GLY A 75 9.07 -6.25 -2.01
C GLY A 75 9.08 -5.39 -3.29
N ARG A 76 10.10 -4.56 -3.53
CA ARG A 76 10.16 -3.67 -4.71
C ARG A 76 10.68 -4.34 -5.98
N GLU A 77 11.43 -5.43 -5.86
CA GLU A 77 12.21 -5.97 -7.00
C GLU A 77 11.34 -6.68 -8.07
N SER A 78 10.06 -6.97 -7.78
CA SER A 78 9.22 -7.84 -8.61
C SER A 78 8.14 -7.14 -9.48
N GLU A 79 8.02 -5.81 -9.47
CA GLU A 79 6.74 -5.15 -9.83
C GLU A 79 6.72 -4.15 -11.00
N GLU A 80 7.84 -3.88 -11.66
CA GLU A 80 7.90 -2.84 -12.70
C GLU A 80 7.15 -3.21 -14.00
N THR A 81 6.76 -4.48 -14.20
CA THR A 81 6.20 -4.98 -15.46
C THR A 81 4.67 -5.19 -15.49
N ARG A 82 3.94 -5.12 -14.37
CA ARG A 82 2.52 -5.60 -14.30
C ARG A 82 1.47 -4.59 -13.85
N ILE A 83 1.75 -3.29 -13.96
CA ILE A 83 0.86 -2.21 -13.46
C ILE A 83 -0.20 -1.81 -14.51
N ARG A 84 -0.90 -2.79 -15.10
CA ARG A 84 -2.02 -2.56 -16.02
C ARG A 84 -3.39 -2.83 -15.38
N HIS A 85 -3.47 -3.64 -14.32
CA HIS A 85 -4.72 -3.94 -13.60
C HIS A 85 -4.67 -3.41 -12.15
N ILE A 86 -4.98 -2.13 -11.94
CA ILE A 86 -4.85 -1.46 -10.62
C ILE A 86 -6.22 -1.29 -9.96
N LEU A 87 -7.06 -2.30 -10.05
CA LEU A 87 -8.22 -2.43 -9.17
C LEU A 87 -8.08 -3.78 -8.46
N PRO A 88 -7.67 -3.80 -7.19
CA PRO A 88 -7.78 -5.00 -6.41
C PRO A 88 -9.26 -5.37 -6.33
N LYS A 89 -9.56 -6.63 -6.65
CA LYS A 89 -10.90 -7.18 -6.89
C LYS A 89 -11.87 -6.97 -5.71
N TRP A 90 -11.34 -6.80 -4.49
CA TRP A 90 -12.11 -6.52 -3.27
C TRP A 90 -12.91 -5.20 -3.27
N CYS A 91 -12.64 -4.29 -4.21
CA CYS A 91 -13.31 -3.00 -4.33
C CYS A 91 -14.69 -3.17 -4.98
N GLU A 92 -14.83 -4.18 -5.83
CA GLU A 92 -16.07 -4.52 -6.51
C GLU A 92 -17.03 -5.30 -5.60
N GLU A 93 -16.47 -6.13 -4.71
CA GLU A 93 -17.24 -7.06 -3.87
C GLU A 93 -17.96 -6.37 -2.69
N ARG A 94 -17.50 -5.18 -2.26
CA ARG A 94 -18.02 -4.50 -1.06
C ARG A 94 -19.06 -3.42 -1.33
N SER A 95 -19.26 -3.01 -2.59
CA SER A 95 -20.28 -2.02 -2.97
C SER A 95 -21.73 -2.55 -2.85
N ARG A 96 -21.92 -3.84 -2.53
CA ARG A 96 -23.21 -4.51 -2.35
C ARG A 96 -23.73 -4.58 -0.90
N ARG A 97 -23.02 -3.97 0.07
CA ARG A 97 -23.33 -4.09 1.52
C ARG A 97 -23.59 -2.76 2.24
N GLN A 98 -23.89 -1.68 1.51
CA GLN A 98 -24.44 -0.45 2.09
C GLN A 98 -25.81 -0.19 1.52
#